data_AF-A0A087UWX4-F1
#
_entry.id   AF-A0A087UWX4-F1
#
_cell.length_a   1.000
_cell.length_b   1.000
_cell.length_c   1.000
_cell.angle_alpha   90.00
_cell.angle_beta   90.00
_cell.angle_gamma   90.00
#
_symmetry.space_group_name_H-M   'P 1'
#
loop_
_entity.id
_entity.type
_entity.pdbx_description
1 polymer ?
#
loop_
_entity_poly.entity_id
_entity_poly.type
_entity_poly.pdbx_seq_one_letter_code
_entity_poly.pdbx_strand_id
1 'polypeptide(L)'
;MDFLPLSLQHLTQEMEEKAYTELGETPQTKKKALEELKKLILRYRNFETSTLEELAATIMMMGLMLIHTEVSQVCGFVMIWDWKNFSFEDFNKVSFYRAAHYAYDILGCTPFRLRSIHVVNAPSFFNIFYNIIKVLFPKKIISRVFVHRSDLTELHKHVPPELLPEELGGTLGPLNNQEYIEHFLNQADCIEKLVNSGIK
;
A
#
# COMPACT_ATOMS: atom_id res chain seq x y z
N MET A 1 -12.98 12.90 -26.00
CA MET A 1 -12.78 11.48 -25.62
C MET A 1 -13.22 11.39 -24.19
N ASP A 2 -14.42 10.86 -23.97
CA ASP A 2 -14.93 10.70 -22.62
C ASP A 2 -14.13 9.59 -21.94
N PHE A 3 -13.37 9.98 -20.91
CA PHE A 3 -12.68 9.03 -20.05
C PHE A 3 -13.73 8.09 -19.44
N LEU A 4 -13.44 6.79 -19.38
CA LEU A 4 -14.28 5.84 -18.68
C LEU A 4 -14.52 6.39 -17.26
N PRO A 5 -15.77 6.68 -16.86
CA PRO A 5 -16.00 7.10 -15.50
C PRO A 5 -15.63 5.91 -14.61
N LEU A 6 -14.63 6.10 -13.75
CA LEU A 6 -14.39 5.25 -12.58
C LEU A 6 -15.53 5.46 -11.56
N SER A 7 -16.77 5.28 -12.04
CA SER A 7 -17.96 5.10 -11.24
C SER A 7 -18.00 3.62 -10.92
N LEU A 8 -17.40 3.24 -9.78
CA LEU A 8 -17.79 2.01 -9.12
C LEU A 8 -19.25 2.19 -8.72
N GLN A 9 -20.17 1.69 -9.55
CA GLN A 9 -21.56 1.58 -9.16
C GLN A 9 -21.68 0.65 -7.94
N HIS A 10 -22.88 0.59 -7.36
CA HIS A 10 -23.20 -0.40 -6.35
C HIS A 10 -22.80 -1.80 -6.80
N LEU A 11 -22.48 -2.67 -5.83
CA LEU A 11 -22.30 -4.09 -6.10
C LEU A 11 -23.49 -4.62 -6.90
N THR A 12 -23.23 -5.48 -7.86
CA THR A 12 -24.32 -6.23 -8.49
C THR A 12 -24.92 -7.18 -7.44
N GLN A 13 -26.21 -7.45 -7.56
CA GLN A 13 -26.92 -8.34 -6.62
C GLN A 13 -26.25 -9.74 -6.52
N GLU A 14 -25.68 -10.22 -7.63
CA GLU A 14 -24.90 -11.46 -7.67
C GLU A 14 -23.63 -11.38 -6.80
N MET A 15 -22.90 -10.26 -6.88
CA MET A 15 -21.71 -10.05 -6.05
C MET A 15 -22.06 -9.91 -4.56
N GLU A 16 -23.20 -9.30 -4.23
CA GLU A 16 -23.71 -9.21 -2.86
C GLU A 16 -24.08 -10.59 -2.31
N GLU A 17 -24.78 -11.41 -3.09
CA GLU A 17 -25.13 -12.78 -2.71
C GLU A 17 -23.90 -13.65 -2.52
N LYS A 18 -22.90 -13.52 -3.40
CA LYS A 18 -21.63 -14.26 -3.29
C LYS A 18 -20.84 -13.83 -2.06
N ALA A 19 -20.76 -12.52 -1.79
CA ALA A 19 -20.16 -11.97 -0.59
C ALA A 19 -20.87 -12.44 0.69
N TYR A 20 -22.20 -12.58 0.67
CA TYR A 20 -22.98 -13.08 1.80
C TYR A 20 -22.76 -14.57 2.03
N THR A 21 -22.84 -15.38 0.97
CA THR A 21 -22.81 -16.84 1.03
C THR A 21 -21.42 -17.42 1.21
N GLU A 22 -20.42 -16.90 0.49
CA GLU A 22 -19.05 -17.44 0.51
C GLU A 22 -18.18 -16.79 1.60
N LEU A 23 -18.40 -15.51 1.90
CA LEU A 23 -17.55 -14.74 2.82
C LEU A 23 -18.24 -14.41 4.15
N GLY A 24 -19.49 -14.86 4.35
CA GLY A 24 -20.24 -14.62 5.59
C GLY A 24 -20.52 -13.14 5.88
N GLU A 25 -20.58 -12.32 4.84
CA GLU A 25 -20.60 -10.87 4.99
C GLU A 25 -22.01 -10.33 5.22
N THR A 26 -22.42 -10.36 6.48
CA THR A 26 -23.71 -9.82 6.93
C THR A 26 -23.63 -8.31 7.21
N PRO A 27 -24.77 -7.58 7.25
CA PRO A 27 -24.80 -6.17 7.67
C PRO A 27 -24.16 -5.94 9.05
N GLN A 28 -24.31 -6.89 9.97
CA GLN A 28 -23.68 -6.87 11.29
C GLN A 28 -22.17 -7.03 11.20
N THR A 29 -21.68 -7.92 10.34
CA THR A 29 -20.24 -8.12 10.08
C THR A 29 -19.62 -6.84 9.51
N LYS A 30 -20.26 -6.21 8.53
CA LYS A 30 -19.80 -4.93 7.96
C LYS A 30 -19.72 -3.82 9.00
N LYS A 31 -20.78 -3.65 9.80
CA LYS A 31 -20.82 -2.64 10.87
C LYS A 31 -19.71 -2.87 11.90
N LYS A 32 -19.46 -4.12 12.29
CA LYS A 32 -18.38 -4.47 13.22
C LYS A 32 -17.00 -4.19 12.65
N ALA A 33 -16.76 -4.55 11.38
CA ALA A 33 -15.50 -4.28 10.70
C ALA A 33 -15.21 -2.77 10.60
N LEU A 34 -16.23 -1.96 10.30
CA LEU A 34 -16.10 -0.51 10.22
C LEU A 34 -15.77 0.12 11.59
N GLU A 35 -16.38 -0.36 12.66
CA GLU A 35 -16.10 0.06 14.03
C GLU A 35 -14.68 -0.33 14.47
N GLU A 36 -14.20 -1.51 14.10
CA GLU A 36 -12.82 -1.92 14.38
C GLU A 36 -11.82 -1.09 13.56
N LEU A 37 -12.09 -0.83 12.29
CA LEU A 37 -11.25 0.05 11.46
C LEU A 37 -11.15 1.47 12.06
N LYS A 38 -12.28 2.05 12.49
CA LYS A 38 -12.29 3.37 13.17
C LYS A 38 -11.46 3.35 14.45
N LYS A 39 -11.57 2.29 15.26
CA LYS A 39 -10.75 2.13 16.48
C LYS A 39 -9.27 1.98 16.16
N LEU A 40 -8.90 1.24 15.12
CA LEU A 40 -7.52 1.08 14.68
C LEU A 40 -6.93 2.42 14.24
N ILE A 41 -7.63 3.17 13.39
CA ILE A 41 -7.20 4.51 12.94
C ILE A 41 -6.96 5.45 14.13
N LEU A 42 -7.84 5.43 15.14
CA LEU A 42 -7.72 6.28 16.33
C LEU A 42 -6.66 5.81 17.33
N ARG A 43 -6.46 4.50 17.47
CA ARG A 43 -5.50 3.89 18.40
C ARG A 43 -4.06 4.09 17.95
N TYR A 44 -3.80 4.07 16.64
CA TYR A 44 -2.45 4.12 16.07
C TYR A 44 -2.02 5.54 15.66
N ARG A 45 -2.36 6.55 16.47
CA ARG A 45 -1.77 7.91 16.32
C ARG A 45 -0.24 7.91 16.43
N ASN A 46 0.34 6.89 17.08
CA ASN A 46 1.78 6.64 17.15
C ASN A 46 2.08 5.23 16.64
N PHE A 47 2.71 5.13 15.47
CA PHE A 47 3.13 3.88 14.83
C PHE A 47 4.37 3.30 15.50
N GLU A 48 4.22 2.55 16.59
CA GLU A 48 5.36 1.79 17.16
C GLU A 48 5.36 0.31 16.79
N THR A 49 4.22 -0.31 16.47
CA THR A 49 4.16 -1.62 15.80
C THR A 49 2.85 -1.75 15.02
N SER A 50 2.93 -1.96 13.70
CA SER A 50 1.77 -2.30 12.87
C SER A 50 1.78 -3.76 12.47
N THR A 51 0.62 -4.40 12.48
CA THR A 51 0.45 -5.76 11.95
C THR A 51 0.64 -5.77 10.43
N LEU A 52 0.88 -6.95 9.84
CA LEU A 52 0.97 -7.07 8.38
C LEU A 52 -0.34 -6.68 7.69
N GLU A 53 -1.46 -6.96 8.34
CA GLU A 53 -2.81 -6.59 7.93
C GLU A 53 -2.99 -5.08 7.90
N GLU A 54 -2.57 -4.37 8.95
CA GLU A 54 -2.63 -2.91 9.01
C GLU A 54 -1.72 -2.27 7.94
N LEU A 55 -0.54 -2.83 7.71
CA LEU A 55 0.35 -2.37 6.65
C LEU A 55 -0.27 -2.60 5.26
N ALA A 56 -0.82 -3.79 5.01
CA ALA A 56 -1.50 -4.13 3.77
C ALA A 56 -2.71 -3.23 3.51
N ALA A 57 -3.55 -3.02 4.53
CA ALA A 57 -4.67 -2.09 4.47
C ALA A 57 -4.17 -0.68 4.17
N THR A 58 -3.17 -0.18 4.89
CA THR A 58 -2.60 1.16 4.65
C THR A 58 -2.13 1.30 3.20
N ILE A 59 -1.40 0.32 2.65
CA ILE A 59 -0.95 0.35 1.24
C ILE A 59 -2.13 0.36 0.27
N MET A 60 -3.14 -0.49 0.50
CA MET A 60 -4.34 -0.53 -0.34
C MET A 60 -5.08 0.81 -0.30
N MET A 61 -5.22 1.38 0.89
CA MET A 61 -5.84 2.68 1.11
C MET A 61 -5.08 3.81 0.40
N MET A 62 -3.76 3.86 0.51
CA MET A 62 -2.94 4.81 -0.26
C MET A 62 -3.09 4.59 -1.77
N GLY A 63 -3.17 3.34 -2.22
CA GLY A 63 -3.44 2.98 -3.61
C GLY A 63 -4.78 3.50 -4.11
N LEU A 64 -5.84 3.42 -3.28
CA LEU A 64 -7.17 3.95 -3.60
C LEU A 64 -7.16 5.48 -3.76
N MET A 65 -6.41 6.19 -2.92
CA MET A 65 -6.23 7.64 -3.07
C MET A 65 -5.55 8.00 -4.39
N LEU A 66 -4.54 7.22 -4.79
CA LEU A 66 -3.81 7.43 -6.04
C LEU A 66 -4.71 7.23 -7.26
N ILE A 67 -5.64 6.27 -7.25
CA ILE A 67 -6.54 6.07 -8.39
C ILE A 67 -7.56 7.20 -8.54
N HIS A 68 -7.79 8.04 -7.54
CA HIS A 68 -8.63 9.24 -7.70
C HIS A 68 -7.91 10.39 -8.41
N THR A 69 -6.60 10.29 -8.63
CA THR A 69 -5.80 11.30 -9.33
C THR A 69 -5.56 10.87 -10.79
N GLU A 70 -6.06 11.64 -11.75
CA GLU A 70 -5.94 11.33 -13.20
C GLU A 70 -4.48 11.14 -13.64
N VAL A 71 -3.59 12.01 -13.16
CA VAL A 71 -2.14 11.93 -13.46
C VAL A 71 -1.58 10.58 -13.00
N SER A 72 -1.95 10.10 -11.82
CA SER A 72 -1.50 8.82 -11.28
C SER A 72 -2.06 7.62 -12.05
N GLN A 73 -3.28 7.71 -12.59
CA GLN A 73 -3.84 6.65 -13.44
C GLN A 73 -3.04 6.49 -14.76
N VAL A 74 -2.59 7.60 -15.35
CA VAL A 74 -1.85 7.61 -16.62
C VAL A 74 -0.37 7.31 -16.41
N CYS A 75 0.29 8.07 -15.53
CA CYS A 75 1.72 8.01 -15.31
C CYS A 75 2.13 6.85 -14.38
N GLY A 76 1.23 6.41 -13.51
CA GLY A 76 1.53 5.50 -12.43
C GLY A 76 2.27 6.18 -11.28
N PHE A 77 2.71 5.35 -10.32
CA PHE A 77 3.42 5.82 -9.13
C PHE A 77 4.69 5.00 -8.87
N VAL A 78 5.59 5.61 -8.11
CA VAL A 78 6.81 4.98 -7.59
C VAL A 78 6.63 4.76 -6.10
N MET A 79 6.97 3.58 -5.62
CA MET A 79 6.86 3.21 -4.21
C MET A 79 8.26 3.11 -3.62
N ILE A 80 8.50 3.75 -2.47
CA ILE A 80 9.78 3.70 -1.75
C ILE A 80 9.55 3.09 -0.38
N TRP A 81 10.31 2.05 -0.05
CA TRP A 81 10.25 1.34 1.24
C TRP A 81 11.57 1.56 1.97
N ASP A 82 11.54 2.34 3.04
CA ASP A 82 12.71 2.59 3.87
C ASP A 82 12.84 1.55 5.00
N TRP A 83 13.95 0.81 5.01
CA TRP A 83 14.26 -0.24 5.97
C TRP A 83 15.27 0.18 7.04
N LYS A 84 15.64 1.47 7.11
CA LYS A 84 16.71 1.99 7.99
C LYS A 84 16.61 1.55 9.45
N ASN A 85 15.39 1.45 9.97
CA ASN A 85 15.11 1.09 11.37
C ASN A 85 14.51 -0.31 11.53
N PHE A 86 14.46 -1.12 10.47
CA PHE A 86 13.91 -2.46 10.53
C PHE A 86 14.97 -3.44 11.03
N SER A 87 14.82 -3.92 12.27
CA SER A 87 15.82 -4.78 12.90
C SER A 87 15.71 -6.24 12.45
N PHE A 88 16.75 -7.04 12.72
CA PHE A 88 16.66 -8.48 12.50
C PHE A 88 15.67 -9.17 13.46
N GLU A 89 15.44 -8.58 14.63
CA GLU A 89 14.43 -9.07 15.56
C GLU A 89 13.03 -8.89 14.99
N ASP A 90 12.74 -7.72 14.42
CA ASP A 90 11.49 -7.44 13.73
C ASP A 90 11.31 -8.36 12.52
N PHE A 91 12.40 -8.57 11.76
CA PHE A 91 12.42 -9.51 10.64
C PHE A 91 11.93 -10.90 11.06
N ASN A 92 12.44 -11.45 12.16
CA ASN A 92 12.06 -12.80 12.60
C ASN A 92 10.62 -12.90 13.13
N LYS A 93 9.99 -11.78 13.50
CA LYS A 93 8.57 -11.75 13.90
C LYS A 93 7.62 -11.77 12.70
N VAL A 94 8.12 -11.42 11.50
CA VAL A 94 7.31 -11.31 10.28
C VAL A 94 7.18 -12.66 9.58
N SER A 95 5.93 -13.04 9.29
CA SER A 95 5.67 -14.14 8.35
C SER A 95 5.85 -13.65 6.91
N PHE A 96 7.04 -13.84 6.35
CA PHE A 96 7.36 -13.37 4.99
C PHE A 96 6.56 -14.03 3.88
N TYR A 97 6.09 -15.26 4.10
CA TYR A 97 5.17 -15.90 3.16
C TYR A 97 3.83 -15.14 3.11
N ARG A 98 3.29 -14.75 4.27
CA ARG A 98 2.06 -13.96 4.34
C ARG A 98 2.26 -12.55 3.76
N ALA A 99 3.39 -11.90 4.09
CA ALA A 99 3.73 -10.59 3.53
C ALA A 99 3.84 -10.63 1.99
N ALA A 100 4.45 -11.69 1.44
CA ALA A 100 4.54 -11.89 0.00
C ALA A 100 3.17 -12.16 -0.65
N HIS A 101 2.29 -12.92 0.00
CA HIS A 101 0.90 -13.11 -0.44
C HIS A 101 0.13 -11.79 -0.48
N TYR A 102 0.15 -11.00 0.60
CA TYR A 102 -0.50 -9.69 0.60
C TYR A 102 0.04 -8.77 -0.50
N ALA A 103 1.37 -8.73 -0.69
CA ALA A 103 1.94 -7.94 -1.77
C ALA A 103 1.52 -8.45 -3.16
N TYR A 104 1.34 -9.77 -3.33
CA TYR A 104 0.85 -10.35 -4.59
C TYR A 104 -0.59 -9.91 -4.86
N ASP A 105 -1.46 -10.04 -3.85
CA ASP A 105 -2.87 -9.65 -3.95
C ASP A 105 -3.00 -8.15 -4.20
N ILE A 106 -2.28 -7.32 -3.45
CA ILE A 106 -2.27 -5.87 -3.62
C ILE A 106 -1.84 -5.48 -5.04
N LEU A 107 -0.79 -6.09 -5.59
CA LEU A 107 -0.32 -5.76 -6.95
C LEU A 107 -1.16 -6.38 -8.07
N GLY A 108 -1.88 -7.47 -7.80
CA GLY A 108 -2.68 -8.21 -8.78
C GLY A 108 -4.14 -7.78 -8.84
N CYS A 109 -4.71 -7.34 -7.73
CA CYS A 109 -6.15 -7.14 -7.57
C CYS A 109 -6.58 -5.66 -7.54
N THR A 110 -5.63 -4.73 -7.67
CA THR A 110 -5.93 -3.30 -7.61
C THR A 110 -5.65 -2.62 -8.96
N PRO A 111 -6.44 -1.59 -9.33
CA PRO A 111 -6.32 -0.94 -10.63
C PRO A 111 -5.17 0.10 -10.69
N PHE A 112 -4.24 0.11 -9.73
CA PHE A 112 -3.18 1.11 -9.71
C PHE A 112 -2.00 0.74 -10.62
N ARG A 113 -1.40 1.76 -11.25
CA ARG A 113 -0.28 1.56 -12.18
C ARG A 113 1.06 1.69 -11.45
N LEU A 114 1.58 0.59 -10.94
CA LEU A 114 2.92 0.57 -10.31
C LEU A 114 4.03 0.72 -11.37
N ARG A 115 4.88 1.74 -11.25
CA ARG A 115 6.05 1.95 -12.12
C ARG A 115 7.28 1.20 -11.60
N SER A 116 7.66 1.44 -10.35
CA SER A 116 8.79 0.80 -9.68
C SER A 116 8.60 0.77 -8.17
N ILE A 117 9.26 -0.20 -7.53
CA ILE A 117 9.40 -0.32 -6.08
C ILE A 117 10.90 -0.16 -5.78
N HIS A 118 11.24 0.78 -4.91
CA HIS A 118 12.60 0.98 -4.43
C HIS A 118 12.67 0.67 -2.94
N VAL A 119 13.45 -0.34 -2.57
CA VAL A 119 13.75 -0.65 -1.17
C VAL A 119 15.05 0.06 -0.82
N VAL A 120 15.04 0.99 0.13
CA VAL A 120 16.21 1.79 0.52
C VAL A 120 16.65 1.40 1.94
N ASN A 121 17.92 1.66 2.24
CA ASN A 121 18.53 1.26 3.51
C ASN A 121 18.36 -0.24 3.82
N ALA A 122 18.34 -1.08 2.76
CA ALA A 122 18.06 -2.50 2.89
C ALA A 122 19.19 -3.22 3.67
N PRO A 123 18.89 -3.86 4.81
CA PRO A 123 19.88 -4.63 5.56
C PRO A 123 20.29 -5.91 4.81
N SER A 124 21.42 -6.52 5.17
CA SER A 124 21.93 -7.72 4.49
C SER A 124 20.93 -8.89 4.48
N PHE A 125 20.16 -9.06 5.55
CA PHE A 125 19.14 -10.09 5.68
C PHE A 125 17.90 -9.88 4.79
N PHE A 126 17.69 -8.68 4.22
CA PHE A 126 16.61 -8.43 3.26
C PHE A 126 16.67 -9.39 2.06
N ASN A 127 17.87 -9.83 1.68
CA ASN A 127 18.06 -10.79 0.59
C ASN A 127 17.27 -12.09 0.78
N ILE A 128 17.04 -12.53 2.03
CA ILE A 128 16.22 -13.71 2.33
C ILE A 128 14.79 -13.48 1.83
N PHE A 129 14.20 -12.34 2.20
CA PHE A 129 12.86 -11.97 1.74
C PHE A 129 12.82 -11.72 0.23
N TYR A 130 13.84 -11.07 -0.33
CA TYR A 130 13.94 -10.81 -1.77
C TYR A 130 13.94 -12.11 -2.60
N ASN A 131 14.56 -13.18 -2.09
CA ASN A 131 14.53 -14.48 -2.75
C ASN A 131 13.16 -15.14 -2.70
N ILE A 132 12.39 -14.94 -1.62
CA ILE A 132 11.00 -15.42 -1.53
C ILE A 132 10.13 -14.72 -2.58
N ILE A 133 10.21 -13.39 -2.68
CA ILE A 133 9.40 -12.66 -3.68
C ILE A 133 9.77 -13.05 -5.11
N LYS A 134 11.06 -13.31 -5.41
CA LYS A 134 11.48 -13.75 -6.74
C LYS A 134 10.81 -15.04 -7.21
N VAL A 135 10.47 -15.93 -6.29
CA VAL A 135 9.81 -17.19 -6.60
C VAL A 135 8.30 -17.00 -6.77
N LEU A 136 7.69 -16.15 -5.93
CA LEU A 136 6.24 -15.97 -5.89
C LEU A 136 5.71 -15.00 -6.97
N PHE A 137 6.52 -14.04 -7.40
CA PHE A 137 6.06 -12.97 -8.28
C PHE A 137 6.49 -13.16 -9.74
N PRO A 138 5.67 -12.73 -10.72
CA PRO A 138 6.04 -12.73 -12.12
C PRO A 138 7.30 -11.89 -12.38
N LYS A 139 8.14 -12.33 -13.34
CA LYS A 139 9.36 -11.61 -13.74
C LYS A 139 9.14 -10.12 -14.05
N LYS A 140 7.96 -9.77 -14.57
CA LYS A 140 7.55 -8.38 -14.87
C LYS A 140 7.45 -7.50 -13.61
N ILE A 141 7.01 -8.06 -12.49
CA ILE A 141 6.97 -7.33 -11.21
C ILE A 141 8.37 -7.27 -10.62
N ILE A 142 9.11 -8.39 -10.62
CA ILE A 142 10.47 -8.44 -10.12
C ILE A 142 11.40 -7.46 -10.86
N SER A 143 11.24 -7.26 -12.16
CA SER A 143 12.01 -6.28 -12.94
C SER A 143 11.73 -4.82 -12.56
N ARG A 144 10.70 -4.56 -11.75
CA ARG A 144 10.34 -3.24 -11.22
C ARG A 144 10.84 -3.02 -9.79
N VAL A 145 11.44 -4.04 -9.15
CA VAL A 145 11.96 -3.95 -7.78
C VAL A 145 13.45 -3.65 -7.82
N PHE A 146 13.84 -2.54 -7.21
CA PHE A 146 15.21 -2.08 -7.06
C PHE A 146 15.57 -2.05 -5.58
N VAL A 147 16.73 -2.59 -5.22
CA VAL A 147 17.18 -2.68 -3.83
C VAL A 147 18.44 -1.84 -3.68
N HIS A 148 18.36 -0.85 -2.82
CA HIS A 148 19.40 0.09 -2.48
C HIS A 148 19.83 -0.15 -1.02
N ARG A 149 21.14 -0.19 -0.78
CA ARG A 149 21.68 -0.27 0.59
C ARG A 149 21.69 1.14 1.20
N SER A 150 22.79 1.54 1.82
CA SER A 150 22.96 2.89 2.35
C SER A 150 23.28 3.94 1.28
N ASP A 151 23.73 3.51 0.09
CA ASP A 151 23.97 4.41 -1.04
C ASP A 151 22.67 4.62 -1.83
N LEU A 152 22.19 5.87 -1.87
CA LEU A 152 20.97 6.29 -2.56
C LEU A 152 21.26 6.86 -3.96
N THR A 153 22.50 6.87 -4.43
CA THR A 153 22.86 7.42 -5.76
C THR A 153 22.05 6.77 -6.88
N GLU A 154 21.85 5.45 -6.84
CA GLU A 154 21.02 4.75 -7.83
C GLU A 154 19.53 5.10 -7.70
N LEU A 155 19.02 5.39 -6.49
CA LEU A 155 17.65 5.87 -6.32
C LEU A 155 17.43 7.17 -7.09
N HIS A 156 18.39 8.09 -7.04
CA HIS A 156 18.28 9.40 -7.71
C HIS A 156 18.31 9.32 -9.24
N LYS A 157 18.72 8.19 -9.83
CA LYS A 157 18.54 7.93 -11.27
C LYS A 157 17.09 7.64 -11.64
N HIS A 158 16.26 7.26 -10.67
CA HIS A 158 14.86 6.93 -10.86
C HIS A 158 13.92 8.02 -10.33
N VAL A 159 14.30 8.70 -9.24
CA VAL A 159 13.49 9.72 -8.58
C VAL A 159 14.33 10.97 -8.33
N PRO A 160 13.98 12.13 -8.91
CA PRO A 160 14.72 13.38 -8.70
C PRO A 160 14.80 13.78 -7.21
N PRO A 161 15.97 14.24 -6.71
CA PRO A 161 16.12 14.68 -5.32
C PRO A 161 15.17 15.80 -4.90
N GLU A 162 14.70 16.62 -5.84
CA GLU A 162 13.75 17.72 -5.62
C GLU A 162 12.34 17.23 -5.24
N LEU A 163 12.07 15.92 -5.41
CA LEU A 163 10.81 15.29 -5.05
C LEU A 163 10.91 14.43 -3.79
N LEU A 164 12.06 14.44 -3.11
CA LEU A 164 12.33 13.60 -1.95
C LEU A 164 12.63 14.43 -0.70
N PRO A 165 12.29 13.90 0.49
CA PRO A 165 12.70 14.50 1.77
C PRO A 165 14.20 14.28 2.04
N GLU A 166 14.76 15.04 2.98
CA GLU A 166 16.18 15.00 3.35
C GLU A 166 16.64 13.61 3.83
N GLU A 167 15.77 12.88 4.53
CA GLU A 167 16.05 11.53 5.04
C GLU A 167 16.33 10.51 3.91
N LEU A 168 15.85 10.81 2.70
CA LEU A 168 16.04 10.02 1.49
C LEU A 168 17.03 10.68 0.50
N GLY A 169 17.86 11.62 0.99
CA GLY A 169 18.85 12.32 0.18
C GLY A 169 18.27 13.39 -0.74
N GLY A 170 17.04 13.86 -0.45
CA GLY A 170 16.35 14.88 -1.23
C GLY A 170 16.51 16.30 -0.71
N THR A 171 15.71 17.22 -1.26
CA THR A 171 15.78 18.66 -0.99
C THR A 171 14.43 19.30 -0.63
N LEU A 172 13.36 18.50 -0.43
CA LEU A 172 12.05 19.01 0.01
C LEU A 172 12.01 19.46 1.49
N GLY A 173 13.08 19.21 2.25
CA GLY A 173 13.13 19.38 3.69
C GLY A 173 12.83 18.07 4.45
N PRO A 174 12.65 18.14 5.77
CA PRO A 174 12.36 16.97 6.60
C PRO A 174 11.06 16.28 6.19
N LEU A 175 11.01 14.96 6.27
CA LEU A 175 9.81 14.18 6.00
C LEU A 175 8.66 14.63 6.90
N ASN A 176 7.60 15.15 6.29
CA ASN A 176 6.38 15.56 6.99
C ASN A 176 5.16 14.96 6.30
N ASN A 177 4.50 14.03 6.98
CA ASN A 177 3.30 13.36 6.47
C ASN A 177 1.99 14.00 6.94
N GLN A 178 2.04 15.11 7.68
CA GLN A 178 0.85 15.69 8.34
C GLN A 178 -0.24 16.04 7.32
N GLU A 179 0.12 16.73 6.23
CA GLU A 179 -0.83 17.08 5.17
C GLU A 179 -1.45 15.84 4.52
N TYR A 180 -0.63 14.80 4.27
CA TYR A 180 -1.10 13.55 3.71
C TYR A 180 -2.06 12.83 4.66
N ILE A 181 -1.75 12.80 5.96
CA ILE A 181 -2.61 12.21 6.99
C ILE A 181 -3.94 12.97 7.07
N GLU A 182 -3.92 14.30 7.07
CA GLU A 182 -5.13 15.12 7.09
C GLU A 182 -5.99 14.90 5.85
N HIS A 183 -5.36 14.89 4.67
CA HIS A 183 -6.02 14.58 3.42
C HIS A 183 -6.66 13.19 3.45
N PHE A 184 -5.93 12.20 3.95
CA PHE A 184 -6.43 10.84 4.10
C PHE A 184 -7.64 10.74 5.03
N LEU A 185 -7.56 11.37 6.20
CA LEU A 185 -8.66 11.40 7.17
C LEU A 185 -9.91 12.11 6.63
N ASN A 186 -9.73 13.16 5.82
CA ASN A 186 -10.83 13.86 5.17
C ASN A 186 -11.51 13.06 4.06
N GLN A 187 -10.89 11.98 3.58
CA GLN A 187 -11.48 11.06 2.61
C GLN A 187 -12.13 9.83 3.25
N ALA A 188 -12.25 9.75 4.59
CA ALA A 188 -12.86 8.62 5.30
C ALA A 188 -14.26 8.24 4.77
N ASP A 189 -15.07 9.21 4.34
CA ASP A 189 -16.40 8.96 3.76
C ASP A 189 -16.32 8.28 2.37
N CYS A 190 -15.26 8.56 1.59
CA CYS A 190 -15.00 7.89 0.32
C CYS A 190 -14.61 6.43 0.56
N ILE A 191 -13.80 6.18 1.60
CA ILE A 191 -13.41 4.84 2.05
C ILE A 191 -14.64 4.04 2.48
N GLU A 192 -15.53 4.66 3.26
CA GLU A 192 -16.80 4.03 3.66
C GLU A 192 -17.68 3.69 2.45
N LYS A 193 -17.72 4.55 1.43
CA LYS A 193 -18.41 4.26 0.16
C LYS A 193 -17.77 3.12 -0.62
N LEU A 194 -16.43 3.01 -0.65
CA LEU A 194 -15.70 1.95 -1.35
C LEU A 194 -15.92 0.58 -0.70
N VAL A 195 -15.90 0.54 0.65
CA VAL A 195 -16.27 -0.65 1.43
C VAL A 195 -17.71 -1.06 1.16
N ASN A 196 -18.62 -0.07 1.08
CA ASN A 196 -20.02 -0.32 0.75
C ASN A 196 -20.24 -0.72 -0.72
N SER A 197 -19.35 -0.36 -1.65
CA SER A 197 -19.34 -0.81 -3.05
C SER A 197 -18.63 -2.15 -3.26
N GLY A 198 -18.22 -2.84 -2.18
CA GLY A 198 -17.78 -4.23 -2.23
C GLY A 198 -16.31 -4.47 -2.54
N ILE A 199 -15.47 -3.44 -2.44
CA ILE A 199 -14.02 -3.64 -2.30
C ILE A 199 -13.79 -4.03 -0.83
N LYS A 200 -13.44 -5.30 -0.61
CA LYS A 200 -13.09 -5.87 0.70
C LYS A 200 -11.59 -6.06 0.82
#